data_AF-A0A1Q5ZZD0-F1
#
_entry.id   AF-A0A1Q5ZZD0-F1
#
_cell.length_a   1.000
_cell.length_b   1.000
_cell.length_c   1.000
_cell.angle_alpha   90.00
_cell.angle_beta   90.00
_cell.angle_gamma   90.00
#
_symmetry.space_group_name_H-M   'P 1'
#
loop_
_entity.id
_entity.type
_entity.pdbx_description
1 polymer ?
#
loop_
_entity_poly.entity_id
_entity_poly.type
_entity_poly.pdbx_seq_one_letter_code
_entity_poly.pdbx_strand_id
1 'polypeptide(L)'
;MILINKKLIVTLGLSSVVVFSAMTAIQPGPPQPEMKAQNLKVLPKNLTHKQLDHIMDDWSHSLGVRCNFCHARNDETKKMDWASDAKPEKEMAREMFKMTASINKKYFKAGKDSLNMVLYTGVNCYSCHQGKEHPEVVDAPAPKRMGPPPGGMPAPGTPPQGTPPAGTPPNNGR
;
A
#
# COMPACT_ATOMS: atom_id res chain seq x y z
N MET A 1 -12.99 61.98 47.66
CA MET A 1 -12.61 62.41 46.29
C MET A 1 -11.20 61.92 46.01
N ILE A 2 -11.05 60.83 45.25
CA ILE A 2 -9.74 60.27 44.88
C ILE A 2 -9.28 61.00 43.60
N LEU A 3 -8.19 61.76 43.70
CA LEU A 3 -7.58 62.48 42.58
C LEU A 3 -6.67 61.51 41.80
N ILE A 4 -7.18 60.94 40.71
CA ILE A 4 -6.43 60.06 39.82
C ILE A 4 -5.45 60.89 38.98
N ASN A 5 -4.16 60.61 39.11
CA ASN A 5 -3.09 61.34 38.45
C ASN A 5 -3.06 61.01 36.95
N LYS A 6 -3.37 61.99 36.09
CA LYS A 6 -3.50 61.81 34.62
C LYS A 6 -2.27 61.18 33.96
N LYS A 7 -1.07 61.28 34.56
CA LYS A 7 0.15 60.65 34.07
C LYS A 7 0.15 59.12 34.17
N LEU A 8 -0.59 58.54 35.13
CA LEU A 8 -0.74 57.09 35.29
C LEU A 8 -1.66 56.45 34.23
N ILE A 9 -2.61 57.22 33.69
CA ILE A 9 -3.51 56.74 32.62
C ILE A 9 -2.77 56.68 31.27
N VAL A 10 -1.85 57.62 31.03
CA VAL A 10 -1.07 57.67 29.77
C VAL A 10 -0.04 56.55 29.69
N THR A 11 0.60 56.19 30.80
CA THR A 11 1.59 55.09 30.81
C THR A 11 0.95 53.70 30.79
N LEU A 12 -0.22 53.51 31.39
CA LEU A 12 -0.94 52.23 31.34
C LEU A 12 -1.65 51.99 29.99
N GLY A 13 -2.06 53.06 29.30
CA GLY A 13 -2.63 52.96 27.95
C GLY A 13 -1.60 52.55 26.90
N LEU A 14 -0.34 52.98 27.05
CA LEU A 14 0.71 52.72 26.06
C LEU A 14 1.26 51.28 26.10
N SER A 15 1.22 50.61 27.26
CA SER A 15 1.66 49.21 27.39
C SER A 15 0.64 48.19 26.89
N SER A 16 -0.62 48.60 26.66
CA SER A 16 -1.70 47.69 26.24
C SER A 16 -1.76 47.50 24.71
N VAL A 17 -1.07 48.33 23.92
CA VAL A 17 -1.08 48.27 22.44
C VAL A 17 0.01 47.34 21.88
N VAL A 18 1.05 47.01 22.67
CA VAL A 18 2.23 46.30 22.17
C VAL A 18 2.05 44.77 22.13
N VAL A 19 1.05 44.20 22.81
CA VAL A 19 0.92 42.73 22.95
C VAL A 19 0.03 42.07 21.90
N PHE A 20 -0.68 42.83 21.05
CA PHE A 20 -1.64 42.27 20.08
C PHE A 20 -1.13 42.12 18.63
N SER A 21 0.13 42.42 18.33
CA SER A 21 0.61 42.50 16.93
C SER A 21 1.46 41.33 16.42
N ALA A 22 1.46 40.16 17.09
CA ALA A 22 2.23 39.00 16.64
C ALA A 22 1.36 37.75 16.40
N MET A 23 0.22 37.91 15.73
CA MET A 23 -0.35 36.81 14.95
C MET A 23 0.05 37.01 13.49
N THR A 24 1.27 36.59 13.15
CA THR A 24 1.64 36.36 11.75
C THR A 24 0.71 35.30 11.21
N ALA A 25 -0.26 35.73 10.40
CA ALA A 25 -1.07 34.83 9.60
C ALA A 25 -0.14 33.94 8.79
N ILE A 26 -0.12 32.63 9.10
CA ILE A 26 0.46 31.62 8.23
C ILE A 26 -0.45 31.60 6.99
N GLN A 27 -0.18 32.50 6.04
CA GLN A 27 -0.80 32.44 4.74
C GLN A 27 -0.29 31.15 4.10
N PRO A 28 -1.18 30.23 3.65
CA PRO A 28 -0.77 29.16 2.78
C PRO A 28 -0.01 29.79 1.62
N GLY A 29 1.24 29.37 1.41
CA GLY A 29 2.02 29.85 0.28
C GLY A 29 1.26 29.63 -1.04
N PRO A 30 1.62 30.37 -2.10
CA PRO A 30 0.98 30.20 -3.40
C PRO A 30 0.96 28.72 -3.79
N PRO A 31 -0.15 28.21 -4.36
CA PRO A 31 -0.24 26.83 -4.80
C PRO A 31 0.97 26.49 -5.67
N GLN A 32 1.78 25.53 -5.22
CA GLN A 32 2.91 25.06 -6.01
C GLN A 32 2.36 24.53 -7.34
N PRO A 33 3.01 24.80 -8.48
CA PRO A 33 2.60 24.26 -9.76
C PRO A 33 2.43 22.74 -9.63
N GLU A 34 1.21 22.25 -9.83
CA GLU A 34 0.92 20.84 -9.76
C GLU A 34 1.78 20.12 -10.80
N MET A 35 2.76 19.33 -10.34
CA MET A 35 3.53 18.47 -11.25
C MET A 35 2.56 17.45 -11.84
N LYS A 36 2.13 17.70 -13.08
CA LYS A 36 1.29 16.76 -13.82
C LYS A 36 2.11 15.52 -14.13
N ALA A 37 1.63 14.39 -13.66
CA ALA A 37 2.20 13.09 -13.97
C ALA A 37 2.15 12.84 -15.48
N GLN A 38 3.24 12.27 -16.01
CA GLN A 38 3.37 11.93 -17.42
C GLN A 38 3.25 10.42 -17.61
N ASN A 39 2.85 9.99 -18.81
CA ASN A 39 2.76 8.57 -19.18
C ASN A 39 1.85 7.70 -18.27
N LEU A 40 0.75 8.28 -17.80
CA LEU A 40 -0.34 7.54 -17.14
C LEU A 40 -1.18 6.82 -18.20
N LYS A 41 -0.99 5.50 -18.33
CA LYS A 41 -1.73 4.63 -19.28
C LYS A 41 -2.95 3.94 -18.67
N VAL A 42 -2.93 3.67 -17.36
CA VAL A 42 -3.99 2.90 -16.68
C VAL A 42 -4.67 3.67 -15.56
N LEU A 43 -3.90 4.45 -14.78
CA LEU A 43 -4.46 5.34 -13.76
C LEU A 43 -5.15 6.55 -14.41
N PRO A 44 -6.19 7.12 -13.76
CA PRO A 44 -6.84 8.34 -14.24
C PRO A 44 -5.85 9.51 -14.42
N LYS A 45 -6.03 10.28 -15.50
CA LYS A 45 -5.12 11.40 -15.84
C LYS A 45 -5.33 12.65 -14.99
N ASN A 46 -6.43 12.72 -14.25
CA ASN A 46 -6.83 13.87 -13.41
C ASN A 46 -6.51 13.67 -11.93
N LEU A 47 -5.66 12.70 -11.58
CA LEU A 47 -5.17 12.52 -10.22
C LEU A 47 -4.29 13.70 -9.82
N THR A 48 -4.49 14.18 -8.60
CA THR A 48 -3.55 15.10 -7.97
C THR A 48 -2.23 14.40 -7.67
N HIS A 49 -1.15 15.17 -7.54
CA HIS A 49 0.15 14.61 -7.17
C HIS A 49 0.09 13.77 -5.89
N LYS A 50 -0.59 14.25 -4.84
CA LYS A 50 -0.72 13.55 -3.56
C LYS A 50 -1.48 12.22 -3.70
N GLN A 51 -2.52 12.18 -4.53
CA GLN A 51 -3.27 10.93 -4.77
C GLN A 51 -2.42 9.91 -5.52
N LEU A 52 -1.66 10.37 -6.52
CA LEU A 52 -0.77 9.49 -7.27
C LEU A 52 0.34 8.93 -6.37
N ASP A 53 0.96 9.79 -5.55
CA ASP A 53 2.01 9.42 -4.60
C ASP A 53 1.51 8.36 -3.62
N HIS A 54 0.32 8.56 -3.03
CA HIS A 54 -0.31 7.56 -2.15
C HIS A 54 -0.52 6.21 -2.84
N ILE A 55 -1.00 6.19 -4.09
CA ILE A 55 -1.19 4.94 -4.85
C ILE A 55 0.15 4.22 -5.05
N MET A 56 1.22 4.97 -5.36
CA MET A 56 2.56 4.39 -5.56
C MET A 56 3.13 3.84 -4.25
N ASP A 57 2.95 4.54 -3.13
CA ASP A 57 3.35 4.05 -1.81
C ASP A 57 2.59 2.77 -1.42
N ASP A 58 1.28 2.72 -1.66
CA ASP A 58 0.48 1.51 -1.41
C ASP A 58 0.99 0.31 -2.19
N TRP A 59 1.40 0.51 -3.45
CA TRP A 59 1.98 -0.56 -4.27
C TRP A 59 3.37 -0.95 -3.76
N SER A 60 4.21 0.02 -3.41
CA SER A 60 5.54 -0.21 -2.85
C SER A 60 5.47 -1.06 -1.58
N HIS A 61 4.56 -0.71 -0.66
CA HIS A 61 4.33 -1.47 0.58
C HIS A 61 3.75 -2.85 0.31
N SER A 62 2.81 -2.95 -0.64
CA SER A 62 2.17 -4.23 -0.96
C SER A 62 3.15 -5.27 -1.48
N LEU A 63 4.16 -4.82 -2.24
CA LEU A 63 5.19 -5.66 -2.86
C LEU A 63 6.45 -5.77 -1.99
N GLY A 64 6.60 -4.95 -0.94
CA GLY A 64 7.81 -4.93 -0.11
C GLY A 64 9.03 -4.33 -0.81
N VAL A 65 8.83 -3.47 -1.79
CA VAL A 65 9.89 -2.87 -2.62
C VAL A 65 10.02 -1.37 -2.39
N ARG A 66 10.95 -0.72 -3.10
CA ARG A 66 11.12 0.74 -3.18
C ARG A 66 10.85 1.24 -4.59
N CYS A 67 10.68 2.55 -4.77
CA CYS A 67 10.25 3.14 -6.05
C CYS A 67 11.18 2.81 -7.23
N ASN A 68 12.47 2.63 -6.99
CA ASN A 68 13.46 2.24 -8.01
C ASN A 68 13.32 0.79 -8.50
N PHE A 69 12.47 -0.02 -7.85
CA PHE A 69 12.12 -1.35 -8.34
C PHE A 69 11.32 -1.25 -9.65
N CYS A 70 10.37 -0.31 -9.75
CA CYS A 70 9.60 -0.12 -10.98
C CYS A 70 10.08 1.05 -11.83
N HIS A 71 10.59 2.12 -11.22
CA HIS A 71 10.96 3.33 -11.94
C HIS A 71 12.45 3.38 -12.27
N ALA A 72 12.77 3.91 -13.46
CA ALA A 72 14.14 4.11 -13.89
C ALA A 72 14.73 5.36 -13.25
N ARG A 73 16.05 5.37 -13.05
CA ARG A 73 16.81 6.58 -12.73
C ARG A 73 17.36 7.16 -14.03
N ASN A 74 17.29 8.46 -14.18
CA ASN A 74 17.98 9.15 -15.27
C ASN A 74 19.43 9.41 -14.85
N ASP A 75 20.39 8.86 -15.61
CA ASP A 75 21.80 8.90 -15.25
C ASP A 75 22.45 10.27 -15.39
N GLU A 76 21.91 11.15 -16.24
CA GLU A 76 22.43 12.50 -16.46
C GLU A 76 22.00 13.43 -15.32
N THR A 77 20.70 13.47 -15.04
CA THR A 77 20.10 14.35 -14.03
C THR A 77 20.23 13.80 -12.61
N LYS A 78 20.63 12.54 -12.45
CA LYS A 78 20.69 11.78 -11.19
C LYS A 78 19.35 11.69 -10.44
N LYS A 79 18.23 12.03 -11.09
CA LYS A 79 16.86 11.99 -10.56
C LYS A 79 16.10 10.77 -11.08
N MET A 80 14.98 10.45 -10.44
CA MET A 80 14.06 9.43 -10.94
C MET A 80 13.36 9.92 -12.21
N ASP A 81 13.31 9.05 -13.22
CA ASP A 81 12.48 9.22 -14.40
C ASP A 81 11.18 8.45 -14.21
N TRP A 82 10.20 9.14 -13.63
CA TRP A 82 8.88 8.58 -13.32
C TRP A 82 8.11 8.18 -14.58
N ALA A 83 8.38 8.82 -15.71
CA ALA A 83 7.66 8.62 -16.97
C ALA A 83 8.21 7.45 -17.79
N SER A 84 9.52 7.18 -17.71
CA SER A 84 10.19 6.11 -18.46
C SER A 84 9.59 4.73 -18.22
N ASP A 85 9.48 3.95 -19.30
CA ASP A 85 9.09 2.54 -19.31
C ASP A 85 10.31 1.62 -19.52
N ALA A 86 11.54 2.10 -19.25
CA ALA A 86 12.77 1.33 -19.44
C ALA A 86 12.89 0.08 -18.56
N LYS A 87 12.10 0.02 -17.47
CA LYS A 87 12.05 -1.11 -16.54
C LYS A 87 10.82 -1.98 -16.80
N PRO A 88 10.98 -3.30 -17.04
CA PRO A 88 9.85 -4.19 -17.34
C PRO A 88 8.84 -4.30 -16.20
N GLU A 89 9.27 -4.12 -14.95
CA GLU A 89 8.43 -4.18 -13.76
C GLU A 89 7.32 -3.13 -13.79
N LYS A 90 7.56 -1.98 -14.41
CA LYS A 90 6.54 -0.93 -14.57
C LYS A 90 5.40 -1.39 -15.50
N GLU A 91 5.73 -2.02 -16.62
CA GLU A 91 4.71 -2.55 -17.53
C GLU A 91 3.96 -3.71 -16.85
N MET A 92 4.67 -4.56 -16.11
CA MET A 92 4.02 -5.62 -15.33
C MET A 92 3.06 -5.05 -14.28
N ALA A 93 3.44 -3.99 -13.57
CA ALA A 93 2.56 -3.32 -12.61
C ALA A 93 1.27 -2.78 -13.28
N ARG A 94 1.36 -2.27 -14.52
CA ARG A 94 0.18 -1.83 -15.29
C ARG A 94 -0.77 -2.99 -15.57
N GLU A 95 -0.23 -4.14 -16.01
CA GLU A 95 -1.04 -5.33 -16.26
C GLU A 95 -1.65 -5.90 -14.98
N MET A 96 -0.90 -5.96 -13.89
CA MET A 96 -1.40 -6.40 -12.58
C MET A 96 -2.51 -5.49 -12.05
N PHE A 97 -2.41 -4.18 -12.26
CA PHE A 97 -3.46 -3.25 -11.88
C PHE A 97 -4.73 -3.43 -12.72
N LYS A 98 -4.60 -3.66 -14.05
CA LYS A 98 -5.75 -4.01 -14.91
C LYS A 98 -6.42 -5.30 -14.45
N MET A 99 -5.65 -6.33 -14.12
CA MET A 99 -6.15 -7.61 -13.60
C MET A 99 -6.94 -7.39 -12.31
N THR A 100 -6.35 -6.72 -11.33
CA THR A 100 -6.97 -6.42 -10.03
C THR A 100 -8.26 -5.63 -10.20
N ALA A 101 -8.25 -4.58 -11.02
CA ALA A 101 -9.45 -3.80 -11.33
C ALA A 101 -10.56 -4.66 -11.97
N SER A 102 -10.18 -5.61 -12.82
CA SER A 102 -11.11 -6.52 -13.51
C SER A 102 -11.72 -7.54 -12.56
N ILE A 103 -10.91 -8.15 -11.68
CA ILE A 103 -11.37 -9.07 -10.63
C ILE A 103 -12.38 -8.37 -9.73
N ASN A 104 -12.04 -7.17 -9.25
CA ASN A 104 -12.88 -6.44 -8.32
C ASN A 104 -14.20 -5.98 -8.94
N LYS A 105 -14.15 -5.51 -10.19
CA LYS A 105 -15.36 -5.16 -10.94
C LYS A 105 -16.27 -6.37 -11.16
N LYS A 106 -15.68 -7.51 -11.54
CA LYS A 106 -16.44 -8.70 -11.98
C LYS A 106 -17.00 -9.51 -10.82
N TYR A 107 -16.21 -9.74 -9.77
CA TYR A 107 -16.53 -10.72 -8.73
C TYR A 107 -16.93 -10.10 -7.40
N PHE A 108 -16.34 -8.95 -7.04
CA PHE A 108 -16.61 -8.30 -5.76
C PHE A 108 -17.69 -7.23 -5.83
N LYS A 109 -18.22 -6.95 -7.05
CA LYS A 109 -19.13 -5.82 -7.32
C LYS A 109 -18.61 -4.51 -6.71
N ALA A 110 -17.28 -4.39 -6.61
CA ALA A 110 -16.68 -3.30 -5.89
C ALA A 110 -17.07 -1.99 -6.58
N GLY A 111 -17.67 -1.09 -5.81
CA GLY A 111 -17.76 0.30 -6.21
C GLY A 111 -16.35 0.85 -6.40
N LYS A 112 -16.20 1.74 -7.37
CA LYS A 112 -15.01 2.57 -7.47
C LYS A 112 -15.20 3.76 -6.55
N ASP A 113 -14.20 4.09 -5.75
CA ASP A 113 -14.18 5.37 -5.08
C ASP A 113 -13.89 6.50 -6.10
N SER A 114 -13.85 7.73 -5.62
CA SER A 114 -13.53 8.90 -6.46
C SER A 114 -12.15 8.82 -7.14
N LEU A 115 -11.30 7.88 -6.73
CA LEU A 115 -9.94 7.67 -7.22
C LEU A 115 -9.83 6.42 -8.11
N ASN A 116 -10.95 5.79 -8.47
CA ASN A 116 -10.99 4.58 -9.26
C ASN A 116 -10.33 3.37 -8.55
N MET A 117 -10.20 3.44 -7.22
CA MET A 117 -9.71 2.39 -6.35
C MET A 117 -10.89 1.58 -5.77
N VAL A 118 -10.59 0.39 -5.29
CA VAL A 118 -11.57 -0.63 -4.88
C VAL A 118 -12.03 -0.34 -3.46
N LEU A 119 -13.34 -0.07 -3.26
CA LEU A 119 -13.93 0.14 -1.93
C LEU A 119 -14.09 -1.17 -1.16
N TYR A 120 -13.68 -1.17 0.13
CA TYR A 120 -13.92 -2.08 1.29
C TYR A 120 -14.02 -3.61 1.10
N THR A 121 -14.52 -4.10 -0.02
CA THR A 121 -14.65 -5.52 -0.39
C THR A 121 -13.98 -5.74 -1.74
N GLY A 122 -12.85 -6.45 -1.75
CA GLY A 122 -12.11 -6.75 -2.96
C GLY A 122 -10.69 -7.22 -2.67
N VAL A 123 -9.97 -7.60 -3.72
CA VAL A 123 -8.55 -7.92 -3.67
C VAL A 123 -7.70 -6.69 -3.98
N ASN A 124 -6.54 -6.60 -3.36
CA ASN A 124 -5.52 -5.60 -3.67
C ASN A 124 -4.17 -6.29 -3.91
N CYS A 125 -3.13 -5.51 -4.22
CA CYS A 125 -1.79 -6.04 -4.45
C CYS A 125 -1.30 -6.87 -3.24
N TYR A 126 -1.56 -6.40 -2.01
CA TYR A 126 -1.15 -7.10 -0.79
C TYR A 126 -1.85 -8.43 -0.57
N SER A 127 -3.06 -8.63 -1.10
CA SER A 127 -3.82 -9.88 -0.98
C SER A 127 -3.02 -11.09 -1.50
N CYS A 128 -2.22 -10.87 -2.56
CA CYS A 128 -1.37 -11.91 -3.15
C CYS A 128 0.11 -11.71 -2.80
N HIS A 129 0.64 -10.48 -2.94
CA HIS A 129 2.06 -10.22 -2.75
C HIS A 129 2.51 -10.36 -1.29
N GLN A 130 1.67 -9.97 -0.32
CA GLN A 130 1.98 -10.06 1.11
C GLN A 130 3.37 -9.51 1.49
N GLY A 131 3.79 -8.42 0.84
CA GLY A 131 5.11 -7.81 1.05
C GLY A 131 6.27 -8.49 0.32
N LYS A 132 5.98 -9.36 -0.66
CA LYS A 132 6.97 -9.98 -1.54
C LYS A 132 6.76 -9.54 -2.99
N GLU A 133 7.85 -9.17 -3.65
CA GLU A 133 7.85 -8.75 -5.06
C GLU A 133 7.32 -9.84 -5.99
N HIS A 134 7.62 -11.10 -5.68
CA HIS A 134 7.22 -12.27 -6.45
C HIS A 134 6.39 -13.19 -5.54
N PRO A 135 5.05 -13.28 -5.74
CA PRO A 135 4.23 -14.24 -5.04
C PRO A 135 4.56 -15.65 -5.53
N GLU A 136 4.95 -16.54 -4.63
CA GLU A 136 5.13 -17.96 -4.95
C GLU A 136 3.77 -18.67 -4.95
N VAL A 137 3.57 -19.57 -5.91
CA VAL A 137 2.46 -20.52 -5.84
C VAL A 137 2.85 -21.58 -4.83
N VAL A 138 2.34 -21.43 -3.61
CA VAL A 138 2.50 -22.43 -2.54
C VAL A 138 1.26 -23.31 -2.49
N ASP A 139 1.46 -24.61 -2.51
CA ASP A 139 0.37 -25.55 -2.25
C ASP A 139 -0.15 -25.35 -0.84
N ALA A 140 -1.47 -25.46 -0.68
CA ALA A 140 -2.05 -25.48 0.65
C ALA A 140 -1.43 -26.66 1.43
N PRO A 141 -0.96 -26.45 2.67
CA PRO A 141 -0.39 -27.54 3.45
C PRO A 141 -1.44 -28.64 3.59
N ALA A 142 -1.05 -29.88 3.33
CA ALA A 142 -1.93 -31.02 3.55
C ALA A 142 -2.45 -30.97 5.00
N PRO A 143 -3.77 -31.18 5.24
CA PRO A 143 -4.29 -31.19 6.59
C PRO A 143 -3.47 -32.18 7.40
N LYS A 144 -3.02 -31.78 8.60
CA LYS A 144 -2.38 -32.73 9.52
C LYS A 144 -3.37 -33.87 9.69
N ARG A 145 -3.01 -35.07 9.19
CA ARG A 145 -3.79 -36.27 9.48
C ARG A 145 -3.75 -36.43 10.98
N MET A 146 -4.85 -36.08 11.65
CA MET A 146 -5.01 -36.43 13.05
C MET A 146 -4.98 -37.95 13.06
N GLY A 147 -3.93 -38.52 13.65
CA GLY A 147 -3.88 -39.96 13.87
C GLY A 147 -5.13 -40.40 14.65
N PRO A 148 -5.53 -41.67 14.55
CA PRO A 148 -6.60 -42.18 15.39
C PRO A 148 -6.31 -41.81 16.86
N PRO A 149 -7.34 -41.42 17.65
CA PRO A 149 -7.15 -41.06 19.04
C PRO A 149 -6.42 -42.19 19.78
N PRO A 150 -5.48 -41.87 20.69
CA PRO A 150 -4.79 -42.88 21.48
C PRO A 150 -5.84 -43.71 22.24
N GLY A 151 -5.89 -45.03 21.98
CA GLY A 151 -6.79 -45.94 22.68
C GLY A 151 -8.11 -46.30 22.00
N GLY A 152 -8.30 -45.93 20.72
CA GLY A 152 -9.41 -46.49 19.94
C GLY A 152 -9.20 -47.99 19.69
N MET A 153 -9.99 -48.84 20.35
CA MET A 153 -10.06 -50.27 20.02
C MET A 153 -10.40 -50.43 18.52
N PRO A 154 -9.78 -51.38 17.81
CA PRO A 154 -10.13 -51.63 16.41
C PRO A 154 -11.62 -51.94 16.30
N ALA A 155 -12.28 -51.36 15.29
CA ALA A 155 -13.65 -51.74 14.96
C ALA A 155 -13.70 -53.26 14.68
N PRO A 156 -14.68 -53.99 15.23
CA PRO A 156 -14.82 -55.42 14.95
C PRO A 156 -15.01 -55.63 13.44
N GLY A 157 -14.06 -56.33 12.79
CA GLY A 157 -14.18 -56.74 11.38
C GLY A 157 -13.20 -56.12 10.39
N THR A 158 -12.27 -55.25 10.81
CA THR A 158 -11.17 -54.84 9.91
C THR A 158 -10.18 -56.00 9.70
N PRO A 159 -9.93 -56.45 8.46
CA PRO A 159 -8.85 -57.40 8.16
C PRO A 159 -7.50 -56.78 8.55
N PRO A 160 -6.48 -57.58 8.89
CA PRO A 160 -5.14 -57.06 9.13
C PRO A 160 -4.69 -56.27 7.90
N GLN A 161 -4.35 -54.99 8.08
CA GLN A 161 -3.68 -54.21 7.05
C GLN A 161 -2.32 -54.86 6.82
N GLY A 162 -2.18 -55.52 5.66
CA GLY A 162 -0.91 -56.09 5.21
C GLY A 162 0.18 -55.01 5.25
N THR A 163 1.37 -55.42 5.68
CA THR A 163 2.55 -54.56 5.68
C THR A 163 2.71 -53.89 4.31
N PRO A 164 2.78 -52.54 4.23
CA PRO A 164 3.10 -51.87 2.99
C PRO A 164 4.46 -52.37 2.48
N PRO A 165 4.64 -52.62 1.17
CA PRO A 165 5.94 -52.94 0.63
C PRO A 165 6.91 -51.78 0.90
N ALA A 166 8.16 -52.12 1.23
CA ALA A 166 9.22 -51.15 1.48
C ALA A 166 9.34 -50.19 0.29
N GLY A 167 9.03 -48.92 0.51
CA GLY A 167 9.12 -47.88 -0.50
C GLY A 167 10.56 -47.69 -0.97
N THR A 168 10.74 -47.56 -2.27
CA THR A 168 11.98 -47.18 -2.95
C THR A 168 12.49 -45.82 -2.42
N PRO A 169 13.80 -45.63 -2.18
CA PRO A 169 14.32 -44.36 -1.67
C PRO A 169 14.08 -43.19 -2.63
N PRO A 170 13.95 -41.95 -2.10
CA PRO A 170 13.63 -40.78 -2.89
C PRO A 170 14.75 -40.45 -3.89
N ASN A 171 14.35 -40.24 -5.14
CA ASN A 171 15.20 -39.74 -6.22
C ASN A 171 15.39 -38.23 -6.04
N ASN A 172 16.59 -37.81 -5.60
CA ASN A 172 17.00 -36.41 -5.62
C ASN A 172 17.47 -36.04 -7.03
N GLY A 173 16.50 -35.68 -7.88
CA GLY A 173 16.73 -35.10 -9.21
C GLY A 173 16.71 -33.57 -9.15
N ARG A 174 17.72 -32.96 -9.77
CA ARG A 174 18.01 -31.52 -9.91
C ARG A 174 16.87 -30.67 -10.45
#